data_AF-A0A7J9AA88-F1
#
_entry.id   AF-A0A7J9AA88-F1
#
_cell.length_a   1.000
_cell.length_b   1.000
_cell.length_c   1.000
_cell.angle_alpha   90.00
_cell.angle_beta   90.00
_cell.angle_gamma   90.00
#
_symmetry.space_group_name_H-M   'P 1'
#
loop_
_entity.id
_entity.type
_entity.pdbx_description
1 polymer ?
#
loop_
_entity_poly.entity_id
_entity_poly.type
_entity_poly.pdbx_seq_one_letter_code
_entity_poly.pdbx_strand_id
1 'polypeptide(L)' 'MAASFRGAGGFRPFLTCDKQPEICSMKGLFCCNRRCVDLKTEQFNCGRCGKTCNYSSICCEGKCVSPLFDENH' A
#
# COMPACT_ATOMS: atom_id res chain seq x y z
N MET A 1 -5.61 -32.70 -16.16
CA MET A 1 -6.22 -31.70 -17.06
C MET A 1 -6.10 -30.35 -16.37
N ALA A 2 -5.13 -29.54 -16.80
CA ALA A 2 -4.86 -28.24 -16.20
C ALA A 2 -6.04 -27.29 -16.47
N ALA A 3 -6.70 -26.82 -15.40
CA ALA A 3 -7.75 -25.82 -15.50
C ALA A 3 -7.12 -24.53 -16.04
N SER A 4 -7.29 -24.31 -17.34
CA SER A 4 -6.90 -23.08 -18.01
C SER A 4 -7.88 -21.99 -17.59
N PHE A 5 -7.55 -21.24 -16.54
CA PHE A 5 -8.31 -20.06 -16.14
C PHE A 5 -8.08 -18.93 -17.16
N ARG A 6 -8.73 -19.05 -18.33
CA ARG A 6 -8.93 -17.93 -19.25
C ARG A 6 -9.97 -16.99 -18.63
N GLY A 7 -9.51 -16.10 -17.76
CA GLY A 7 -10.31 -14.99 -17.23
C GLY A 7 -10.47 -13.89 -18.27
N ALA A 8 -11.50 -14.02 -19.12
CA ALA A 8 -12.01 -12.92 -19.93
C ALA A 8 -12.47 -11.76 -19.02
N GLY A 9 -12.18 -10.52 -19.42
CA GLY A 9 -12.49 -9.30 -18.68
C GLY A 9 -13.94 -9.22 -18.23
N GLY A 10 -14.18 -9.44 -16.94
CA GLY A 10 -15.40 -9.08 -16.25
C GLY A 10 -15.06 -8.04 -15.20
N PHE A 11 -15.57 -6.82 -15.36
CA PHE A 11 -15.65 -5.85 -14.26
C PHE A 11 -16.53 -6.48 -13.17
N ARG A 12 -15.92 -7.25 -12.26
CA ARG A 12 -16.62 -7.73 -11.06
C ARG A 12 -16.71 -6.50 -10.15
N PRO A 13 -17.90 -5.98 -9.84
CA PRO A 13 -18.07 -4.79 -8.99
C PRO A 13 -17.64 -5.04 -7.53
N PHE A 14 -17.12 -6.23 -7.23
CA PHE A 14 -16.71 -6.68 -5.89
C PHE A 14 -15.20 -6.99 -5.75
N LEU A 15 -14.37 -6.72 -6.76
CA LEU A 15 -12.89 -6.86 -6.68
C LEU A 15 -12.24 -5.72 -5.89
N THR A 16 -12.82 -5.37 -4.75
CA THR A 16 -12.20 -4.45 -3.80
C THR A 16 -11.22 -5.23 -2.94
N CYS A 17 -10.10 -4.61 -2.58
CA CYS A 17 -9.09 -5.28 -1.76
C CYS A 17 -9.57 -5.74 -0.38
N ASP A 18 -10.72 -5.23 0.06
CA ASP A 18 -11.42 -5.61 1.29
C ASP A 18 -11.96 -7.05 1.23
N LYS A 19 -12.44 -7.48 0.05
CA LYS A 19 -12.95 -8.83 -0.19
C LYS A 19 -11.93 -9.79 -0.80
N GLN A 20 -10.87 -9.25 -1.40
CA GLN A 20 -9.80 -10.02 -2.00
C GLN A 20 -8.46 -9.39 -1.61
N PRO A 21 -7.79 -9.84 -0.52
CA PRO A 21 -6.53 -9.25 -0.08
C PRO A 21 -5.37 -9.50 -1.06
N GLU A 22 -5.48 -10.52 -1.91
CA GLU A 22 -4.43 -10.95 -2.84
C GLU A 22 -4.09 -9.91 -3.91
N ILE A 23 -5.05 -9.08 -4.33
CA ILE A 23 -4.83 -8.07 -5.40
C ILE A 23 -3.82 -6.99 -5.01
N CYS A 24 -3.78 -6.58 -3.74
CA CYS A 24 -2.76 -5.64 -3.28
C CYS A 24 -1.44 -6.37 -2.96
N SER A 25 -1.54 -7.55 -2.35
CA SER A 25 -0.37 -8.34 -1.93
C SER A 25 0.52 -8.76 -3.11
N MET A 26 -0.08 -9.08 -4.26
CA MET A 26 0.64 -9.37 -5.52
C MET A 26 1.55 -8.21 -5.97
N LYS A 27 1.24 -6.98 -5.56
CA LYS A 27 2.04 -5.78 -5.83
C LYS A 27 2.91 -5.36 -4.64
N GLY A 28 2.90 -6.11 -3.53
CA GLY A 28 3.53 -5.71 -2.27
C GLY A 28 2.83 -4.54 -1.57
N LEU A 29 1.58 -4.26 -1.93
CA LEU A 29 0.76 -3.18 -1.39
C LEU A 29 -0.19 -3.72 -0.31
N PHE A 30 -0.70 -2.83 0.53
CA PHE A 30 -1.71 -3.13 1.53
C PHE A 30 -3.07 -2.58 1.13
N CYS A 31 -4.12 -3.27 1.56
CA CYS A 31 -5.47 -2.77 1.41
C CYS A 31 -5.79 -1.73 2.49
N CYS A 32 -6.07 -0.49 2.08
CA CYS A 32 -6.57 0.57 2.95
C CYS A 32 -7.80 1.20 2.29
N ASN A 33 -8.95 1.20 2.98
CA ASN A 33 -10.19 1.82 2.51
C ASN A 33 -10.60 1.40 1.07
N ARG A 34 -10.55 0.09 0.78
CA ARG A 34 -10.83 -0.49 -0.55
C ARG A 34 -9.85 -0.08 -1.66
N ARG A 35 -8.70 0.51 -1.32
CA ARG A 35 -7.62 0.88 -2.25
C ARG A 35 -6.33 0.17 -1.86
N CYS A 36 -5.52 -0.19 -2.84
CA CYS A 36 -4.16 -0.66 -2.60
C CYS A 36 -3.23 0.54 -2.42
N VAL A 37 -2.56 0.61 -1.29
CA VAL A 37 -1.58 1.67 -0.96
C VAL A 37 -0.29 1.03 -0.46
N ASP A 38 0.81 1.72 -0.68
CA ASP A 38 2.13 1.26 -0.26
C ASP A 38 2.45 1.81 1.12
N LEU A 39 2.43 0.97 2.16
CA LEU A 39 2.74 1.44 3.51
C LEU A 39 4.22 1.80 3.69
N LYS A 40 5.09 1.44 2.74
CA LYS A 40 6.53 1.67 2.85
C LYS A 40 6.97 3.01 2.29
N THR A 41 6.18 3.57 1.37
CA THR A 41 6.55 4.76 0.60
C THR A 41 5.51 5.88 0.69
N GLU A 42 4.23 5.58 0.94
CA GLU A 42 3.18 6.60 1.07
C GLU A 42 3.29 7.37 2.39
N GLN A 43 3.47 8.69 2.30
CA GLN A 43 3.53 9.57 3.47
C GLN A 43 2.25 9.56 4.32
N PHE A 44 1.10 9.34 3.70
CA PHE A 44 -0.22 9.37 4.34
C PHE A 44 -0.67 7.99 4.86
N ASN A 45 0.08 6.93 4.57
CA ASN A 45 -0.22 5.55 4.97
C ASN A 45 1.03 4.85 5.53
N CYS A 46 1.96 5.59 6.13
CA CYS A 46 3.28 5.08 6.45
C CYS A 46 3.24 4.05 7.61
N GLY A 47 3.52 2.79 7.29
CA GLY A 47 3.52 1.66 8.22
C GLY A 47 2.13 1.17 8.65
N ARG A 48 1.05 1.93 8.40
CA ARG A 48 -0.35 1.51 8.58
C ARG A 48 -1.29 2.45 7.83
N CYS A 49 -2.48 1.96 7.49
CA CYS A 49 -3.52 2.76 6.85
C CYS A 49 -3.84 4.04 7.66
N GLY A 50 -3.83 5.19 6.98
CA GLY A 50 -4.17 6.49 7.57
C GLY A 50 -3.11 7.09 8.50
N LYS A 51 -1.94 6.45 8.67
CA LYS A 51 -0.83 7.04 9.43
C LYS A 51 -0.06 8.01 8.55
N THR A 52 -0.21 9.29 8.85
CA THR A 52 0.52 10.36 8.18
C THR A 52 1.80 10.68 8.94
N CYS A 53 2.92 10.76 8.23
CA CYS A 53 4.18 11.24 8.80
C CYS A 53 4.15 12.76 9.04
N ASN A 54 4.98 13.25 9.95
CA ASN A 54 5.06 14.69 10.24
C ASN A 54 5.53 15.46 8.98
N TYR A 55 5.28 16.77 8.90
CA TYR A 55 5.57 17.57 7.69
C TYR A 55 7.04 17.49 7.26
N SER A 56 7.94 17.35 8.24
CA SER A 56 9.39 17.23 8.06
C SER A 56 9.89 15.79 7.98
N SER A 57 9.00 14.81 7.83
CA SER A 57 9.33 13.38 7.83
C SER A 57 8.81 12.69 6.56
N ILE A 58 9.65 11.86 5.96
CA ILE A 58 9.31 11.01 4.83
C ILE A 58 8.98 9.60 5.31
N CYS A 59 8.16 8.87 4.55
CA CYS A 59 7.97 7.45 4.79
C CYS A 59 9.10 6.66 4.13
N CYS A 60 9.89 5.95 4.93
CA CYS A 60 10.93 5.05 4.46
C CYS A 60 10.77 3.69 5.15
N GLU A 61 10.58 2.64 4.36
CA GLU A 61 10.40 1.26 4.84
C GLU A 61 9.27 1.11 5.89
N GLY A 62 8.25 1.96 5.82
CA GLY A 62 7.11 1.94 6.75
C GLY A 62 7.38 2.66 8.08
N LYS A 63 8.48 3.43 8.14
CA LYS A 63 8.83 4.29 9.27
C LYS A 63 8.89 5.74 8.80
N CYS A 64 8.39 6.65 9.63
CA CYS A 64 8.57 8.07 9.41
C CYS A 64 10.01 8.42 9.80
N VAL A 65 10.82 8.79 8.82
CA VAL A 65 12.20 9.23 9.02
C VAL A 65 12.27 10.71 8.68
N SER A 66 12.94 11.51 9.51
CA SER A 66 13.05 12.94 9.29
C SER A 66 14.39 13.25 8.65
N PRO A 67 14.44 13.62 7.35
CA PRO A 67 15.70 14.02 6.71
C PRO A 67 16.32 15.30 7.31
N LEU A 68 15.56 16.03 8.13
CA LEU A 68 15.99 17.27 8.79
C LEU A 68 16.67 17.06 10.16
N PHE A 69 16.64 15.86 10.73
CA PHE A 69 17.46 15.54 11.92
C PHE A 69 18.84 15.01 11.51
N ASP A 70 19.48 15.72 10.58
CA ASP A 70 20.92 15.64 10.43
C ASP A 70 21.50 16.67 11.41
N GLU A 71 21.72 16.24 12.66
CA GLU A 71 22.55 16.94 13.66
C GLU A 71 24.05 16.88 13.25
N ASN A 72 24.37 17.02 11.96
CA ASN A 72 25.74 17.13 11.44
C ASN A 72 25.83 18.21 10.35
N HIS A 73 25.25 19.38 10.61
CA HIS A 73 25.75 20.62 10.02
C HIS A 73 26.60 21.38 11.03
#